data_AF-A0ABD5W377-F1
#
_entry.id   AF-A0ABD5W377-F1
#
_cell.length_a   1.000
_cell.length_b   1.000
_cell.length_c   1.000
_cell.angle_alpha   90.00
_cell.angle_beta   90.00
_cell.angle_gamma   90.00
#
_symmetry.space_group_name_H-M   'P 1'
#
loop_
_entity.id
_entity.type
_entity.pdbx_description
1 polymer ?
#
loop_
_entity_poly.entity_id
_entity_poly.type
_entity_poly.pdbx_seq_one_letter_code
_entity_poly.pdbx_strand_id
1 'polypeptide(L)'
;MAVPRADAVDAETDVPLTIADEKSDSDESEAAERTVSETVTNEYAYEFQDIRKAIHNGFEIRDWLTDTVGFDSADVFYSGQGVHIFAKSDDPYLKLTHQSRKYIGRYINERLGFPIDDEVTWDRSRVIRLPYSLHTEVNRIVTPISKRDFNFIEEPALPESIRNNESEIQW
;
A
#
# COMPACT_ATOMS: atom_id res chain seq x y z
N MET A 1 40.32 17.70 15.72
CA MET A 1 39.50 17.62 16.94
C MET A 1 38.49 16.52 16.72
N ALA A 2 38.73 15.35 17.32
CA ALA A 2 37.87 14.18 17.26
C ALA A 2 37.00 14.14 18.51
N VAL A 3 35.71 13.90 18.35
CA VAL A 3 34.75 13.73 19.45
C VAL A 3 34.64 12.23 19.76
N PRO A 4 34.71 11.80 21.04
CA PRO A 4 34.86 10.40 21.41
C PRO A 4 33.53 9.62 21.37
N ARG A 5 33.67 8.29 21.19
CA ARG A 5 32.62 7.28 21.34
C ARG A 5 32.19 7.20 22.82
N ALA A 6 30.88 7.18 23.06
CA ALA A 6 30.29 6.88 24.35
C ALA A 6 29.90 5.39 24.41
N ASP A 7 30.23 4.78 25.54
CA ASP A 7 30.13 3.36 25.84
C ASP A 7 28.70 2.84 26.04
N ALA A 8 28.59 1.52 25.88
CA ALA A 8 27.41 0.71 26.10
C ALA A 8 26.94 0.75 27.57
N VAL A 9 25.61 0.65 27.75
CA VAL A 9 25.00 0.26 29.03
C VAL A 9 23.87 -0.71 28.74
N ASP A 10 24.09 -1.95 29.17
CA ASP A 10 23.12 -3.04 29.20
C ASP A 10 21.96 -2.71 30.15
N ALA A 11 20.74 -3.03 29.71
CA ALA A 11 19.60 -3.20 30.59
C ALA A 11 18.67 -4.27 30.01
N GLU A 12 19.05 -5.52 30.24
CA GLU A 12 18.11 -6.65 30.17
C GLU A 12 16.99 -6.40 31.18
N THR A 13 15.74 -6.33 30.71
CA THR A 13 14.56 -6.42 31.57
C THR A 13 13.76 -7.64 31.14
N ASP A 14 14.01 -8.69 31.91
CA ASP A 14 13.42 -10.00 31.89
C ASP A 14 11.93 -9.88 32.32
N VAL A 15 11.00 -10.06 31.38
CA VAL A 15 9.57 -10.13 31.68
C VAL A 15 9.15 -11.59 31.62
N PRO A 16 8.70 -12.21 32.72
CA PRO A 16 8.46 -13.64 32.76
C PRO A 16 7.21 -14.01 31.96
N LEU A 17 7.39 -14.93 31.00
CA LEU A 17 6.32 -15.55 30.23
C LEU A 17 5.65 -16.64 31.10
N THR A 18 4.49 -16.34 31.69
CA THR A 18 3.68 -17.36 32.39
C THR A 18 2.90 -18.17 31.38
N ILE A 19 3.31 -19.43 31.17
CA ILE A 19 2.58 -20.45 30.40
C ILE A 19 1.59 -21.13 31.35
N ALA A 20 0.29 -20.97 31.09
CA ALA A 20 -0.75 -21.75 31.74
C ALA A 20 -1.18 -22.87 30.77
N ASP A 21 -0.79 -24.11 31.12
CA ASP A 21 -1.29 -25.35 30.55
C ASP A 21 -2.71 -25.62 31.04
N GLU A 22 -3.70 -25.67 30.15
CA GLU A 22 -4.90 -26.49 30.35
C GLU A 22 -5.31 -27.13 29.01
N LYS A 23 -5.31 -28.47 28.99
CA LYS A 23 -5.84 -29.31 27.89
C LYS A 23 -7.32 -29.58 28.09
N SER A 24 -8.11 -29.53 27.01
CA SER A 24 -9.26 -30.43 26.83
C SER A 24 -9.61 -30.61 25.35
N ASP A 25 -9.65 -31.87 24.92
CA ASP A 25 -10.10 -32.37 23.62
C ASP A 25 -11.58 -32.06 23.32
N SER A 26 -11.89 -31.71 22.07
CA SER A 26 -12.97 -32.35 21.29
C SER A 26 -12.98 -31.84 19.84
N ASP A 27 -12.91 -32.78 18.90
CA ASP A 27 -13.12 -32.61 17.46
C ASP A 27 -14.53 -32.05 17.15
N GLU A 28 -14.62 -31.03 16.30
CA GLU A 28 -15.75 -30.85 15.38
C GLU A 28 -15.36 -29.90 14.23
N SER A 29 -15.69 -30.34 13.01
CA SER A 29 -15.37 -29.68 11.75
C SER A 29 -16.28 -28.48 11.49
N GLU A 30 -15.73 -27.28 11.48
CA GLU A 30 -16.41 -26.11 10.90
C GLU A 30 -15.42 -25.29 10.06
N ALA A 31 -15.81 -24.98 8.83
CA ALA A 31 -15.12 -24.06 7.95
C ALA A 31 -15.14 -22.68 8.62
N ALA A 32 -14.06 -22.35 9.34
CA ALA A 32 -13.93 -21.10 10.05
C ALA A 32 -14.02 -19.93 9.07
N GLU A 33 -15.14 -19.20 9.10
CA GLU A 33 -15.19 -17.82 8.63
C GLU A 33 -14.03 -17.08 9.27
N ARG A 34 -13.06 -16.66 8.45
CA ARG A 34 -11.96 -15.79 8.89
C ARG A 34 -12.55 -14.42 9.23
N THR A 35 -13.10 -14.32 10.43
CA THR A 35 -13.44 -13.03 11.04
C THR A 35 -12.12 -12.34 11.33
N VAL A 36 -11.74 -11.39 10.47
CA VAL A 36 -10.58 -10.52 10.70
C VAL A 36 -10.82 -9.80 12.01
N SER A 37 -10.09 -10.20 13.05
CA SER A 37 -10.15 -9.52 14.35
C SER A 37 -9.55 -8.13 14.18
N GLU A 38 -10.38 -7.09 14.30
CA GLU A 38 -9.99 -5.68 14.28
C GLU A 38 -9.26 -5.28 15.59
N THR A 39 -8.34 -6.09 16.09
CA THR A 39 -7.44 -5.63 17.14
C THR A 39 -6.43 -4.68 16.50
N VAL A 40 -6.72 -3.39 16.56
CA VAL A 40 -5.86 -2.30 16.11
C VAL A 40 -4.58 -2.33 16.94
N THR A 41 -3.54 -2.99 16.43
CA THR A 41 -2.18 -2.74 16.87
C THR A 41 -1.82 -1.35 16.37
N ASN A 42 -1.71 -0.38 17.28
CA ASN A 42 -1.46 1.05 17.02
C ASN A 42 -0.07 1.35 16.42
N GLU A 43 0.57 0.34 15.80
CA GLU A 43 1.90 0.39 15.20
C GLU A 43 1.85 0.91 13.74
N TYR A 44 0.70 0.80 13.07
CA TYR A 44 0.49 1.33 11.72
C TYR A 44 -0.51 2.49 11.76
N ALA A 45 -0.09 3.65 11.22
CA ALA A 45 -0.84 4.90 11.27
C ALA A 45 -2.07 4.98 10.32
N TYR A 46 -2.47 3.89 9.68
CA TYR A 46 -3.60 3.84 8.75
C TYR A 46 -4.35 2.50 8.83
N GLU A 47 -5.65 2.54 8.55
CA GLU A 47 -6.55 1.39 8.60
C GLU A 47 -6.79 0.79 7.20
N PHE A 48 -7.35 -0.43 7.14
CA PHE A 48 -7.73 -1.03 5.85
C PHE A 48 -8.79 -0.20 5.10
N GLN A 49 -9.61 0.57 5.81
CA GLN A 49 -10.55 1.50 5.19
C GLN A 49 -9.83 2.61 4.42
N ASP A 50 -8.67 3.06 4.87
CA ASP A 50 -7.87 4.08 4.18
C ASP A 50 -7.34 3.56 2.85
N ILE A 51 -6.95 2.28 2.77
CA ILE A 51 -6.54 1.64 1.52
C ILE A 51 -7.72 1.58 0.54
N ARG A 52 -8.92 1.18 1.01
CA ARG A 52 -10.14 1.16 0.17
C ARG A 52 -10.45 2.56 -0.37
N LYS A 53 -10.32 3.59 0.48
CA LYS A 53 -10.51 4.98 0.09
C LYS A 53 -9.47 5.44 -0.93
N ALA A 54 -8.19 5.07 -0.74
CA ALA A 54 -7.13 5.37 -1.70
C ALA A 54 -7.41 4.73 -3.06
N ILE A 55 -7.87 3.47 -3.10
CA ILE A 55 -8.28 2.79 -4.34
C ILE A 55 -9.42 3.55 -5.00
N HIS A 56 -10.49 3.86 -4.25
CA HIS A 56 -11.64 4.59 -4.78
C HIS A 56 -11.22 5.95 -5.39
N ASN A 57 -10.46 6.76 -4.64
CA ASN A 57 -9.94 8.04 -5.11
C ASN A 57 -9.04 7.86 -6.33
N GLY A 58 -8.24 6.80 -6.38
CA GLY A 58 -7.37 6.49 -7.50
C GLY A 58 -8.13 6.36 -8.83
N PHE A 59 -9.27 5.68 -8.79
CA PHE A 59 -10.15 5.56 -9.96
C PHE A 59 -10.89 6.86 -10.30
N GLU A 60 -11.31 7.66 -9.31
CA GLU A 60 -11.87 8.99 -9.57
C GLU A 60 -10.86 9.90 -10.29
N ILE A 61 -9.61 9.91 -9.82
CA ILE A 61 -8.54 10.70 -10.46
C ILE A 61 -8.24 10.16 -11.86
N ARG A 62 -8.20 8.83 -12.05
CA ARG A 62 -8.02 8.19 -13.36
C ARG A 62 -9.08 8.67 -14.37
N ASP A 63 -10.34 8.63 -13.96
CA ASP A 63 -11.47 9.01 -14.81
C ASP A 63 -11.37 10.50 -15.14
N TRP A 64 -11.07 11.36 -14.16
CA TRP A 64 -10.85 12.79 -14.41
C TRP A 64 -9.68 13.08 -15.35
N LEU A 65 -8.55 12.38 -15.22
CA LEU A 65 -7.38 12.55 -16.09
C LEU A 65 -7.70 12.18 -17.54
N THR A 66 -8.48 11.14 -17.76
CA THR A 66 -8.85 10.68 -19.10
C THR A 66 -9.99 11.50 -19.69
N ASP A 67 -11.09 11.66 -18.97
CA ASP A 67 -12.31 12.31 -19.46
C ASP A 67 -12.21 13.84 -19.52
N THR A 68 -11.45 14.47 -18.60
CA THR A 68 -11.41 15.94 -18.47
C THR A 68 -10.08 16.54 -18.93
N VAL A 69 -8.95 15.95 -18.55
CA VAL A 69 -7.63 16.48 -18.93
C VAL A 69 -7.23 16.05 -20.34
N GLY A 70 -7.72 14.91 -20.81
CA GLY A 70 -7.48 14.39 -22.15
C GLY A 70 -6.22 13.55 -22.28
N PHE A 71 -5.81 12.86 -21.22
CA PHE A 71 -4.82 11.79 -21.36
C PHE A 71 -5.42 10.58 -22.09
N ASP A 72 -4.64 9.95 -22.97
CA ASP A 72 -5.10 8.80 -23.76
C ASP A 72 -5.43 7.58 -22.90
N SER A 73 -4.65 7.38 -21.83
CA SER A 73 -4.93 6.35 -20.84
C SER A 73 -4.40 6.72 -19.46
N ALA A 74 -4.98 6.12 -18.42
CA ALA A 74 -4.46 6.19 -17.06
C ALA A 74 -4.61 4.81 -16.39
N ASP A 75 -3.48 4.26 -15.96
CA ASP A 75 -3.44 2.95 -15.30
C ASP A 75 -3.31 3.12 -13.79
N VAL A 76 -4.08 2.36 -13.01
CA VAL A 76 -4.05 2.37 -11.54
C VAL A 76 -3.33 1.14 -11.03
N PHE A 77 -2.41 1.33 -10.09
CA PHE A 77 -1.62 0.26 -9.48
C PHE A 77 -1.80 0.28 -7.97
N TYR A 78 -2.19 -0.84 -7.39
CA TYR A 78 -2.09 -1.05 -5.95
C TYR A 78 -0.61 -1.15 -5.56
N SER A 79 -0.15 -0.28 -4.66
CA SER A 79 1.26 -0.20 -4.27
C SER A 79 1.63 -1.04 -3.05
N GLY A 80 0.62 -1.62 -2.36
CA GLY A 80 0.73 -2.27 -1.05
C GLY A 80 0.06 -1.48 0.08
N GLN A 81 0.16 -0.16 0.06
CA GLN A 81 -0.40 0.72 1.11
C GLN A 81 -1.31 1.82 0.55
N GLY A 82 -1.50 1.85 -0.77
CA GLY A 82 -2.29 2.85 -1.46
C GLY A 82 -2.27 2.57 -2.95
N VAL A 83 -2.32 3.63 -3.77
CA VAL A 83 -2.34 3.51 -5.22
C VAL A 83 -1.40 4.49 -5.92
N HIS A 84 -0.86 4.07 -7.05
CA HIS A 84 -0.18 4.92 -8.02
C HIS A 84 -1.00 4.99 -9.31
N ILE A 85 -0.99 6.15 -9.96
CA ILE A 85 -1.67 6.35 -11.25
C ILE A 85 -0.64 6.76 -12.28
N PHE A 86 -0.57 6.04 -13.39
CA PHE A 86 0.28 6.40 -14.52
C PHE A 86 -0.59 6.90 -15.66
N ALA A 87 -0.65 8.23 -15.82
CA ALA A 87 -1.28 8.89 -16.95
C ALA A 87 -0.35 8.91 -18.16
N LYS A 88 -0.84 8.46 -19.31
CA LYS A 88 -0.10 8.32 -20.55
C LYS A 88 -0.75 9.15 -21.64
N SER A 89 0.09 9.70 -22.50
CA SER A 89 -0.31 10.42 -23.70
C SER A 89 0.66 10.06 -24.79
N ASP A 90 0.14 9.64 -25.93
CA ASP A 90 0.88 9.33 -27.14
C ASP A 90 1.12 10.60 -27.99
N ASP A 91 0.48 11.73 -27.64
CA ASP A 91 0.77 13.03 -28.26
C ASP A 91 2.25 13.43 -28.06
N PRO A 92 3.07 13.45 -29.14
CA PRO A 92 4.49 13.80 -29.06
C PRO A 92 4.75 15.26 -28.67
N TYR A 93 3.74 16.12 -28.78
CA TYR A 93 3.81 17.53 -28.41
C TYR A 93 3.35 17.78 -26.97
N LEU A 94 2.66 16.83 -26.33
CA LEU A 94 2.23 16.96 -24.94
C LEU A 94 3.40 16.73 -23.97
N LYS A 95 4.20 17.79 -23.78
CA LYS A 95 5.31 17.81 -22.81
C LYS A 95 4.95 18.64 -21.60
N LEU A 96 4.36 18.00 -20.59
CA LEU A 96 4.02 18.66 -19.33
C LEU A 96 5.29 19.16 -18.62
N THR A 97 5.37 20.47 -18.46
CA THR A 97 6.41 21.12 -17.66
C THR A 97 6.19 20.90 -16.17
N HIS A 98 7.19 21.19 -15.35
CA HIS A 98 7.04 21.18 -13.89
C HIS A 98 5.87 22.06 -13.42
N GLN A 99 5.67 23.24 -14.01
CA GLN A 99 4.57 24.14 -13.63
C GLN A 99 3.21 23.59 -14.03
N SER A 100 3.09 22.98 -15.22
CA SER A 100 1.85 22.34 -15.67
C SER A 100 1.49 21.16 -14.77
N ARG A 101 2.46 20.32 -14.40
CA ARG A 101 2.26 19.21 -13.45
C ARG A 101 1.90 19.71 -12.06
N LYS A 102 2.54 20.78 -11.60
CA LYS A 102 2.22 21.42 -10.31
C LYS A 102 0.80 21.94 -10.27
N TYR A 103 0.32 22.53 -11.36
CA TYR A 103 -1.06 22.96 -11.48
C TYR A 103 -2.02 21.77 -11.38
N ILE A 104 -1.77 20.68 -12.14
CA ILE A 104 -2.59 19.47 -12.09
C ILE A 104 -2.62 18.88 -10.68
N GLY A 105 -1.45 18.71 -10.05
CA GLY A 105 -1.36 18.14 -8.70
C GLY A 105 -2.13 18.94 -7.66
N ARG A 106 -1.94 20.27 -7.66
CA ARG A 106 -2.70 21.16 -6.77
C ARG A 106 -4.19 21.19 -7.09
N TYR A 107 -4.57 21.12 -8.35
CA TYR A 107 -5.98 21.06 -8.72
C TYR A 107 -6.65 19.80 -8.14
N ILE A 108 -5.99 18.65 -8.23
CA ILE A 108 -6.47 17.40 -7.63
C ILE A 108 -6.61 17.55 -6.11
N ASN A 109 -5.58 18.04 -5.43
CA ASN A 109 -5.59 18.23 -3.97
C ASN A 109 -6.61 19.28 -3.51
N GLU A 110 -6.56 20.50 -4.06
CA GLU A 110 -7.30 21.67 -3.54
C GLU A 110 -8.72 21.79 -4.10
N ARG A 111 -8.97 21.31 -5.33
CA ARG A 111 -10.28 21.48 -6.00
C ARG A 111 -11.10 20.21 -6.05
N LEU A 112 -10.45 19.07 -6.34
CA LEU A 112 -11.15 17.77 -6.31
C LEU A 112 -11.18 17.17 -4.91
N GLY A 113 -10.30 17.62 -4.00
CA GLY A 113 -10.28 17.17 -2.61
C GLY A 113 -9.66 15.79 -2.42
N PHE A 114 -8.93 15.28 -3.41
CA PHE A 114 -8.27 13.98 -3.31
C PHE A 114 -6.83 14.15 -2.81
N PRO A 115 -6.45 13.49 -1.70
CA PRO A 115 -5.11 13.61 -1.15
C PRO A 115 -4.10 12.88 -2.04
N ILE A 116 -3.18 13.63 -2.64
CA ILE A 116 -2.04 13.09 -3.40
C ILE A 116 -0.73 13.69 -2.94
N ASP A 117 0.36 12.95 -3.16
CA ASP A 117 1.71 13.49 -2.98
C ASP A 117 2.05 14.42 -4.16
N ASP A 118 2.11 15.70 -3.81
CA ASP A 118 2.43 16.84 -4.65
C ASP A 118 3.80 16.67 -5.33
N GLU A 119 4.84 16.28 -4.58
CA GLU A 119 6.21 16.16 -5.10
C GLU A 119 6.34 15.04 -6.12
N VAL A 120 5.65 13.92 -5.88
CA VAL A 120 5.62 12.77 -6.80
C VAL A 120 5.01 13.15 -8.16
N THR A 121 4.10 14.13 -8.18
CA THR A 121 3.39 14.54 -9.39
C THR A 121 4.22 15.47 -10.28
N TRP A 122 4.88 16.47 -9.69
CA TRP A 122 5.57 17.53 -10.47
C TRP A 122 7.07 17.35 -10.66
N ASP A 123 7.71 16.45 -9.91
CA ASP A 123 9.11 16.11 -10.16
C ASP A 123 9.23 15.29 -11.46
N ARG A 124 10.09 15.75 -12.37
CA ARG A 124 10.29 15.12 -13.68
C ARG A 124 11.19 13.89 -13.62
N SER A 125 11.95 13.74 -12.53
CA SER A 125 12.97 12.69 -12.39
C SER A 125 12.63 11.73 -11.24
N ARG A 126 11.34 11.63 -10.87
CA ARG A 126 10.91 10.77 -9.78
C ARG A 126 11.03 9.30 -10.16
N VAL A 127 11.59 8.50 -9.26
CA VAL A 127 11.62 7.04 -9.39
C VAL A 127 10.30 6.50 -8.85
N ILE A 128 9.63 5.68 -9.68
CA ILE A 128 8.40 4.99 -9.30
C ILE A 128 8.71 3.56 -8.88
N ARG A 129 7.91 3.02 -7.96
CA ARG A 129 7.96 1.59 -7.66
C ARG A 129 7.51 0.81 -8.90
N LEU A 130 8.32 -0.17 -9.30
CA LEU A 130 8.09 -0.94 -10.52
C LEU A 130 6.84 -1.82 -10.35
N PRO A 131 5.91 -1.86 -11.34
CA PRO A 131 4.84 -2.83 -11.37
C PRO A 131 5.38 -4.27 -11.23
N TYR A 132 4.67 -5.11 -10.49
CA TYR A 132 5.02 -6.50 -10.14
C TYR A 132 6.24 -6.67 -9.23
N SER A 133 6.83 -5.58 -8.72
CA SER A 133 7.84 -5.68 -7.65
C SER A 133 7.20 -5.94 -6.28
N LEU A 134 8.00 -6.43 -5.33
CA LEU A 134 7.59 -6.67 -3.95
C LEU A 134 7.80 -5.41 -3.10
N HIS A 135 6.74 -4.94 -2.45
CA HIS A 135 6.82 -4.01 -1.32
C HIS A 135 7.23 -4.80 -0.07
N THR A 136 8.48 -4.66 0.35
CA THR A 136 9.07 -5.46 1.44
C THR A 136 8.45 -5.19 2.82
N GLU A 137 8.08 -3.95 3.13
CA GLU A 137 7.50 -3.62 4.44
C GLU A 137 6.13 -4.27 4.70
N VAL A 138 5.31 -4.48 3.65
CA VAL A 138 3.97 -5.08 3.79
C VAL A 138 3.84 -6.43 3.08
N ASN A 139 4.93 -6.94 2.50
CA ASN A 139 4.96 -8.18 1.73
C ASN A 139 3.85 -8.26 0.67
N ARG A 140 3.66 -7.18 -0.10
CA ARG A 140 2.66 -7.10 -1.18
C ARG A 140 3.29 -6.82 -2.53
N ILE A 141 2.78 -7.45 -3.57
CA ILE A 141 3.16 -7.24 -4.96
C ILE A 141 2.45 -5.98 -5.47
N VAL A 142 3.20 -5.09 -6.11
CA VAL A 142 2.62 -3.95 -6.82
C VAL A 142 1.80 -4.45 -7.99
N THR A 143 0.49 -4.31 -7.92
CA THR A 143 -0.45 -5.00 -8.82
C THR A 143 -1.25 -3.98 -9.63
N PRO A 144 -1.29 -4.06 -10.97
CA PRO A 144 -2.23 -3.26 -11.75
C PRO A 144 -3.66 -3.67 -11.42
N ILE A 145 -4.52 -2.70 -11.16
CA ILE A 145 -5.92 -2.92 -10.81
C ILE A 145 -6.83 -2.28 -11.84
N SER A 146 -7.85 -3.03 -12.26
CA SER A 146 -8.81 -2.59 -13.28
C SER A 146 -10.17 -2.19 -12.71
N LYS A 147 -10.44 -2.52 -11.44
CA LYS A 147 -11.73 -2.31 -10.79
C LYS A 147 -11.61 -1.60 -9.44
N ARG A 148 -12.64 -0.81 -9.12
CA ARG A 148 -12.76 -0.02 -7.88
C ARG A 148 -12.96 -0.87 -6.62
N ASP A 149 -13.51 -2.07 -6.80
CA ASP A 149 -13.82 -3.05 -5.74
C ASP A 149 -12.70 -4.08 -5.53
N PHE A 150 -11.48 -3.79 -6.01
CA PHE A 150 -10.31 -4.65 -5.86
C PHE A 150 -10.09 -5.08 -4.40
N ASN A 151 -10.11 -6.40 -4.16
CA ASN A 151 -9.92 -6.97 -2.83
C ASN A 151 -8.43 -7.24 -2.56
N PHE A 152 -7.72 -6.24 -2.04
CA PHE A 152 -6.29 -6.34 -1.73
C PHE A 152 -5.90 -7.37 -0.65
N ILE A 153 -6.87 -7.99 0.01
CA ILE A 153 -6.65 -9.06 1.00
C ILE A 153 -6.57 -10.43 0.31
N GLU A 154 -7.43 -10.68 -0.67
CA GLU A 154 -7.63 -12.00 -1.30
C GLU A 154 -7.04 -12.10 -2.71
N GLU A 155 -7.03 -11.00 -3.46
CA GLU A 155 -6.51 -10.91 -4.83
C GLU A 155 -4.97 -10.98 -4.86
N PRO A 156 -4.32 -11.24 -6.03
CA PRO A 156 -2.93 -11.74 -6.10
C PRO A 156 -1.83 -10.72 -5.74
N ALA A 157 -2.13 -9.75 -4.89
CA ALA A 157 -1.14 -8.90 -4.26
C ALA A 157 -0.30 -9.64 -3.20
N LEU A 158 -0.71 -10.83 -2.73
CA LEU A 158 0.11 -11.67 -1.86
C LEU A 158 0.95 -12.67 -2.68
N PRO A 159 2.29 -12.73 -2.52
CA PRO A 159 3.11 -13.75 -3.18
C PRO A 159 2.71 -15.18 -2.79
N GLU A 160 2.67 -16.10 -3.76
CA GLU A 160 2.33 -17.52 -3.54
C GLU A 160 3.24 -18.20 -2.50
N SER A 161 4.53 -17.86 -2.51
CA SER A 161 5.52 -18.40 -1.57
C SER A 161 5.24 -18.04 -0.10
N ILE A 162 4.53 -16.94 0.15
CA ILE A 162 4.14 -16.52 1.50
C ILE A 162 2.76 -17.10 1.86
N ARG A 163 1.87 -17.25 0.87
CA ARG A 163 0.50 -17.73 1.06
C ARG A 163 0.39 -19.16 1.62
N ASN A 164 1.34 -20.03 1.29
CA ASN A 164 1.23 -21.47 1.58
C ASN A 164 1.92 -21.93 2.89
N ASN A 165 2.57 -21.03 3.65
CA ASN A 165 3.36 -21.42 4.82
C ASN A 165 2.58 -21.54 6.15
N GLU A 166 1.27 -21.34 6.17
CA GLU A 166 0.47 -21.45 7.40
C GLU A 166 0.08 -22.89 7.77
N SER A 167 0.28 -23.87 6.87
CA SER A 167 -0.17 -25.26 7.05
C SER A 167 0.93 -26.31 7.23
N GLU A 168 2.21 -25.91 7.32
CA GLU A 168 3.33 -26.87 7.28
C GLU A 168 4.45 -26.58 8.30
N ILE A 169 4.11 -26.02 9.47
CA ILE A 169 5.03 -26.00 10.62
C ILE A 169 4.58 -27.08 11.61
N GLN A 170 5.00 -28.32 11.37
CA GLN A 170 5.00 -29.37 12.38
C GLN A 170 6.34 -29.30 13.13
N TRP A 171 6.30 -28.95 14.42
CA TRP A 171 7.41 -29.15 15.36
C TRP A 171 7.38 -30.58 15.91
#